data_AF-A0A7J2LZE0-F1
#
_entry.id   AF-A0A7J2LZE0-F1
#
_cell.length_a   1.000
_cell.length_b   1.000
_cell.length_c   1.000
_cell.angle_alpha   90.00
_cell.angle_beta   90.00
_cell.angle_gamma   90.00
#
_symmetry.space_group_name_H-M   'P 1'
#
loop_
_entity.id
_entity.type
_entity.pdbx_description
1 polymer ?
#
loop_
_entity_poly.entity_id
_entity_poly.type
_entity_poly.pdbx_seq_one_letter_code
_entity_poly.pdbx_strand_id
1 'polypeptide(L)'
;MSARRVGVPMTDRILEFLEQRQPGLKSQVWKIFYPMRETDPIEVSVRPGALGGSTLELQFEGMTLLVKEEAVPERGTRPERGL
;
A
#
# COMPACT_ATOMS: atom_id res chain seq x y z
N MET A 1 23.05 -9.05 -7.11
CA MET A 1 22.11 -8.66 -8.18
C MET A 1 20.94 -9.64 -8.13
N SER A 2 19.79 -9.24 -7.59
CA SER A 2 18.63 -10.14 -7.55
C SER A 2 18.14 -10.34 -8.98
N ALA A 3 18.27 -11.56 -9.49
CA ALA A 3 17.78 -11.93 -10.82
C ALA A 3 16.28 -11.59 -10.88
N ARG A 4 15.90 -10.67 -11.77
CA ARG A 4 14.49 -10.38 -12.05
C ARG A 4 13.83 -11.72 -12.41
N ARG A 5 13.02 -12.27 -11.51
CA ARG A 5 12.27 -13.50 -11.75
C ARG A 5 11.21 -13.17 -12.81
N VAL A 6 11.51 -13.47 -14.06
CA VAL A 6 10.62 -13.25 -15.19
C VAL A 6 9.36 -14.11 -14.98
N GLY A 7 8.19 -13.49 -15.13
CA GLY A 7 6.89 -14.16 -14.95
C GLY A 7 6.27 -14.03 -13.56
N VAL A 8 6.93 -13.42 -12.58
CA VAL A 8 6.32 -13.14 -11.27
C VAL A 8 5.51 -11.84 -11.33
N PRO A 9 4.21 -11.87 -10.97
CA PRO A 9 3.38 -10.68 -10.89
C PRO A 9 4.05 -9.57 -10.07
N MET A 10 3.89 -8.33 -10.54
CA MET A 10 4.43 -7.17 -9.83
C MET A 10 3.90 -7.06 -8.40
N THR A 11 2.64 -7.41 -8.19
CA THR A 11 2.00 -7.56 -6.87
C THR A 11 2.83 -8.41 -5.93
N ASP A 12 3.18 -9.63 -6.34
CA ASP A 12 3.93 -10.56 -5.49
C ASP A 12 5.32 -10.02 -5.17
N ARG A 13 5.97 -9.36 -6.15
CA ARG A 13 7.28 -8.73 -5.91
C ARG A 13 7.21 -7.57 -4.92
N ILE A 14 6.16 -6.74 -4.98
CA ILE A 14 5.91 -5.69 -3.99
C ILE A 14 5.68 -6.32 -2.61
N LEU A 15 4.85 -7.35 -2.52
CA LEU A 15 4.55 -8.04 -1.26
C LEU A 15 5.81 -8.64 -0.61
N GLU A 16 6.65 -9.31 -1.38
CA GLU A 16 7.94 -9.83 -0.91
C GLU A 16 8.91 -8.70 -0.51
N PHE A 17 8.94 -7.61 -1.26
CA PHE A 17 9.76 -6.44 -0.91
C PHE A 17 9.32 -5.82 0.42
N LEU A 18 8.01 -5.69 0.67
CA LEU A 18 7.48 -5.18 1.92
C LEU A 18 7.82 -6.10 3.10
N GLU A 19 7.73 -7.42 2.92
CA GLU A 19 8.12 -8.40 3.95
C GLU A 19 9.62 -8.28 4.30
N GLN A 20 10.47 -8.04 3.31
CA GLN A 20 11.91 -7.84 3.52
C GLN A 20 12.22 -6.53 4.25
N ARG A 21 11.42 -5.48 4.04
CA ARG A 21 11.60 -4.17 4.68
C ARG A 21 11.09 -4.15 6.11
N GLN A 22 9.94 -4.77 6.35
CA GLN A 22 9.31 -4.87 7.65
C GLN A 22 8.60 -6.23 7.75
N PRO A 23 9.16 -7.17 8.54
CA PRO A 23 8.56 -8.50 8.71
C PRO A 23 7.10 -8.42 9.16
N GLY A 24 6.24 -9.21 8.51
CA GLY A 24 4.80 -9.23 8.74
C GLY A 24 4.01 -8.15 7.99
N LEU A 25 4.64 -7.13 7.40
CA LEU A 25 3.93 -6.06 6.70
C LEU A 25 3.15 -6.57 5.48
N LYS A 26 3.66 -7.59 4.79
CA LYS A 26 2.96 -8.26 3.68
C LYS A 26 1.56 -8.73 4.08
N SER A 27 1.41 -9.27 5.29
CA SER A 27 0.13 -9.76 5.81
C SER A 27 -0.89 -8.65 6.13
N GLN A 28 -0.40 -7.41 6.26
CA GLN A 28 -1.22 -6.24 6.57
C GLN A 28 -1.67 -5.50 5.32
N VAL A 29 -1.15 -5.83 4.13
CA VAL A 29 -1.55 -5.19 2.87
C VAL A 29 -3.01 -5.50 2.57
N TRP A 30 -3.80 -4.43 2.38
CA TRP A 30 -5.21 -4.49 2.04
C TRP A 30 -5.43 -4.31 0.54
N LYS A 31 -4.82 -3.28 -0.05
CA LYS A 31 -4.94 -2.95 -1.47
C LYS A 31 -3.64 -2.36 -2.01
N ILE A 32 -3.41 -2.58 -3.30
CA ILE A 32 -2.33 -1.95 -4.06
C ILE A 32 -2.98 -1.22 -5.23
N PHE A 33 -2.76 0.09 -5.31
CA PHE A 33 -3.23 0.93 -6.39
C PHE A 33 -2.07 1.22 -7.34
N TYR A 34 -2.19 0.70 -8.56
CA TYR A 34 -1.25 0.98 -9.63
C TYR A 34 -1.66 2.29 -10.32
N PRO A 35 -0.78 3.29 -10.37
CA PRO A 35 -1.08 4.56 -10.98
C PRO A 35 -1.18 4.42 -12.49
N MET A 36 -1.89 5.36 -13.11
CA MET A 36 -1.97 5.46 -14.57
C MET A 36 -0.74 6.13 -15.19
N ARG A 37 0.00 6.94 -14.40
CA ARG A 37 1.20 7.65 -14.83
C ARG A 37 2.42 7.08 -14.12
N GLU A 38 3.51 6.93 -14.85
CA GLU A 38 4.78 6.41 -14.31
C GLU A 38 5.44 7.36 -13.31
N THR A 39 5.07 8.65 -13.33
CA THR A 39 5.57 9.66 -12.38
C THR A 39 4.89 9.57 -11.01
N ASP A 40 3.72 8.94 -10.95
CA ASP A 40 2.94 8.86 -9.72
C ASP A 40 3.38 7.62 -8.93
N PRO A 41 3.34 7.67 -7.58
CA PRO A 41 3.74 6.53 -6.78
C PRO A 41 2.71 5.40 -6.87
N ILE A 42 3.18 4.17 -6.69
CA ILE A 42 2.30 3.03 -6.40
C ILE A 42 1.85 3.16 -4.95
N GLU A 43 0.55 3.25 -4.73
CA GLU A 43 0.02 3.34 -3.37
C GLU A 43 -0.27 1.95 -2.82
N VAL A 44 0.22 1.67 -1.63
CA VAL A 44 -0.09 0.45 -0.88
C VAL A 44 -0.83 0.85 0.37
N SER A 45 -2.07 0.37 0.50
CA SER A 45 -2.83 0.59 1.73
C SER A 45 -2.73 -0.63 2.62
N VAL A 46 -2.34 -0.40 3.87
CA VAL A 46 -2.24 -1.43 4.90
C VAL A 46 -3.35 -1.25 5.94
N ARG A 47 -3.59 -2.29 6.74
CA ARG A 47 -4.58 -2.21 7.82
C ARG A 47 -4.28 -1.05 8.77
N PRO A 48 -5.33 -0.41 9.35
CA PRO A 48 -5.15 0.60 10.39
C PRO A 48 -4.29 0.07 11.54
N GLY A 49 -3.36 0.90 12.02
CA GLY A 49 -2.42 0.57 13.09
C GLY A 49 -1.19 -0.23 12.64
N ALA A 50 -1.08 -0.66 11.38
CA ALA A 50 0.08 -1.41 10.90
C ALA A 50 1.36 -0.55 10.81
N LEU A 51 1.23 0.78 10.70
CA LEU A 51 2.35 1.73 10.64
C LEU A 51 2.37 2.68 11.83
N GLY A 52 1.49 2.49 12.83
CA GLY A 52 1.36 3.39 13.97
C GLY A 52 1.01 4.82 13.55
N GLY A 53 0.21 4.99 12.49
CA GLY A 53 -0.16 6.30 11.94
C GLY A 53 0.90 6.96 11.06
N SER A 54 2.02 6.28 10.80
CA SER A 54 3.08 6.77 9.90
C SER A 54 2.79 6.42 8.44
N THR A 55 3.46 7.13 7.52
CA THR A 55 3.51 6.80 6.09
C THR A 55 4.94 6.43 5.73
N LEU A 56 5.12 5.39 4.91
CA LEU A 56 6.43 4.97 4.42
C LEU A 56 6.54 5.27 2.93
N GLU A 57 7.59 5.97 2.53
CA GLU A 57 7.96 6.16 1.14
C GLU A 57 9.19 5.29 0.83
N LEU A 58 9.05 4.37 -0.12
CA LEU A 58 10.07 3.38 -0.45
C LEU A 58 10.39 3.40 -1.94
N GLN A 59 11.67 3.19 -2.29
CA GLN A 59 12.09 3.01 -3.67
C GLN A 59 12.07 1.53 -4.06
N PHE A 60 11.35 1.19 -5.12
CA PHE A 60 11.20 -0.17 -5.64
C PHE A 60 11.28 -0.20 -7.16
N GLU A 61 12.30 -0.89 -7.68
CA GLU A 61 12.52 -1.07 -9.12
C GLU A 61 12.51 0.23 -9.96
N GLY A 62 12.89 1.36 -9.36
CA GLY A 62 12.89 2.68 -10.02
C GLY A 62 11.57 3.46 -9.90
N MET A 63 10.60 2.93 -9.16
CA MET A 63 9.33 3.57 -8.83
C MET A 63 9.24 3.87 -7.34
N THR A 64 8.47 4.89 -6.99
CA THR A 64 8.13 5.20 -5.60
C THR A 64 6.92 4.36 -5.16
N LEU A 65 7.05 3.66 -4.05
CA LEU A 65 5.96 3.02 -3.30
C LEU A 65 5.58 3.91 -2.12
N LEU A 66 4.31 4.31 -2.05
CA LEU A 66 3.75 5.04 -0.93
C LEU A 66 2.88 4.09 -0.09
N VAL A 67 3.39 3.66 1.06
CA VAL A 67 2.67 2.76 1.99
C VAL A 67 2.01 3.59 3.07
N LYS A 68 0.67 3.53 3.13
CA LYS A 68 -0.16 4.29 4.07
C LYS A 68 -1.21 3.41 4.71
N GLU A 69 -1.69 3.80 5.89
CA GLU A 69 -2.82 3.12 6.50
C GLU A 69 -4.11 3.40 5.72
N GLU A 70 -4.96 2.38 5.59
CA GLU A 70 -6.28 2.51 4.99
C GLU A 70 -7.14 3.44 5.84
N ALA A 71 -7.73 4.45 5.22
CA ALA A 71 -8.74 5.27 5.88
C ALA A 71 -9.96 4.40 6.17
N VAL A 72 -10.29 4.22 7.45
CA VAL A 72 -11.60 3.66 7.82
C VAL A 72 -12.64 4.68 7.34
N PRO A 73 -13.56 4.34 6.43
CA PRO A 73 -14.58 5.29 6.02
C PRO A 73 -15.34 5.73 7.27
N GLU A 74 -15.34 7.03 7.56
CA GLU A 74 -16.27 7.59 8.53
C GLU A 74 -17.66 7.16 8.07
N ARG A 75 -18.31 6.29 8.84
CA ARG A 75 -19.70 5.94 8.59
C ARG A 75 -20.46 7.26 8.63
N GLY A 76 -20.87 7.73 7.44
CA GLY A 76 -21.50 9.02 7.27
C GLY A 76 -22.55 9.24 8.35
N THR A 77 -22.45 10.38 9.02
CA THR A 77 -23.54 10.99 9.76
C THR A 77 -24.76 10.94 8.86
N ARG A 78 -25.70 10.05 9.21
CA ARG A 78 -27.04 10.01 8.63
C ARG A 78 -27.57 11.44 8.72
N PRO A 79 -27.96 12.11 7.62
CA PRO A 79 -28.66 13.37 7.76
C PRO A 79 -29.97 13.03 8.47
N GLU A 80 -30.11 13.45 9.72
CA GLU A 80 -31.41 13.50 10.38
C GLU A 80 -32.30 14.35 9.48
N ARG A 81 -33.33 13.72 8.91
CA ARG A 81 -34.36 14.44 8.18
C ARG A 81 -34.95 15.45 9.17
N GLY A 82 -34.78 16.74 8.85
CA GLY A 82 -35.39 17.83 9.60
C GLY A 82 -36.89 17.59 9.78
N LEU A 83 -37.32 17.76 11.02
CA LEU A 83 -38.71 18.00 11.42
C LEU A 83 -38.93 19.52 11.49
#